data_AF-A0A5J5R7B4-F1
#
_entry.id   AF-A0A5J5R7B4-F1
#
_cell.length_a   1.000
_cell.length_b   1.000
_cell.length_c   1.000
_cell.angle_alpha   90.00
_cell.angle_beta   90.00
_cell.angle_gamma   90.00
#
_symmetry.space_group_name_H-M   'P 1'
#
loop_
_entity.id
_entity.type
_entity.pdbx_description
1 polymer ?
#
loop_
_entity_poly.entity_id
_entity_poly.type
_entity_poly.pdbx_seq_one_letter_code
_entity_poly.pdbx_strand_id
1 'polypeptide(L)'
;MKHSFPLKEQLFLSVFSKATMVILTKRSSFLSSHSGEVALPGGKQEETDIDDIQTALREAKEEIGLEPSLVSVVTVLEPIVTKHRMIVVPVVGILSDTKAFDPCPCADEVEAIFDAPLEMFLKDENRWAEEKEWKGEKYLLHYFDYEAENGKYLIWAFTAGVLIRVASIVYQRPPAFLELRPRFWDMAITGDIPKP
;
A
#
# COMPACT_ATOMS: atom_id res chain seq x y z
N MET A 1 14.84 30.76 6.38
CA MET A 1 15.09 29.35 6.76
C MET A 1 13.88 28.53 6.37
N LYS A 2 13.98 27.75 5.28
CA LYS A 2 12.94 26.81 4.86
C LYS A 2 13.22 25.50 5.60
N HIS A 3 12.56 25.28 6.73
CA HIS A 3 12.55 23.95 7.34
C HIS A 3 11.58 23.08 6.53
N SER A 4 12.09 22.37 5.53
CA SER A 4 11.40 21.22 4.95
C SER A 4 11.47 20.09 5.97
N PHE A 5 10.35 19.77 6.59
CA PHE A 5 10.23 18.52 7.33
C PHE A 5 10.35 17.37 6.31
N PRO A 6 11.19 16.34 6.55
CA PRO A 6 11.32 15.24 5.62
C PRO A 6 9.96 14.52 5.55
N LEU A 7 9.42 14.43 4.34
CA LEU A 7 8.18 13.73 4.08
C LEU A 7 8.50 12.24 4.27
N LYS A 8 7.77 11.57 5.17
CA LYS A 8 7.92 10.13 5.37
C LYS A 8 7.41 9.44 4.11
N GLU A 9 8.33 8.84 3.38
CA GLU A 9 8.03 7.95 2.26
C GLU A 9 7.53 6.62 2.82
N GLN A 10 6.52 6.03 2.21
CA GLN A 10 6.17 4.63 2.40
C GLN A 10 5.99 4.09 1.01
N LEU A 11 6.78 3.09 0.64
CA LEU A 11 6.76 2.55 -0.71
C LEU A 11 6.20 1.16 -0.70
N PHE A 12 5.09 1.00 -1.38
CA PHE A 12 4.40 -0.27 -1.42
C PHE A 12 4.90 -1.09 -2.58
N LEU A 13 5.33 -2.32 -2.32
CA LEU A 13 5.55 -3.29 -3.38
C LEU A 13 4.26 -4.09 -3.62
N SER A 14 3.61 -3.85 -4.76
CA SER A 14 2.64 -4.83 -5.28
C SER A 14 3.45 -5.96 -5.90
N VAL A 15 3.20 -7.20 -5.50
CA VAL A 15 3.88 -8.38 -6.04
C VAL A 15 2.85 -9.30 -6.66
N PHE A 16 2.91 -9.53 -7.98
CA PHE A 16 1.97 -10.40 -8.69
C PHE A 16 2.52 -11.80 -8.97
N SER A 17 1.72 -12.81 -8.66
CA SER A 17 1.85 -14.17 -9.21
C SER A 17 1.02 -14.33 -10.49
N LYS A 18 1.15 -15.47 -11.20
CA LYS A 18 0.37 -15.83 -12.41
C LYS A 18 -1.17 -15.76 -12.25
N ALA A 19 -1.71 -15.50 -11.06
CA ALA A 19 -3.13 -15.28 -10.77
C ALA A 19 -3.45 -13.85 -10.27
N THR A 20 -2.53 -12.89 -10.41
CA THR A 20 -2.67 -11.50 -9.96
C THR A 20 -3.04 -11.38 -8.48
N MET A 21 -2.44 -12.21 -7.63
CA MET A 21 -2.50 -12.06 -6.17
C MET A 21 -1.58 -10.91 -5.74
N VAL A 22 -1.91 -10.19 -4.67
CA VAL A 22 -1.06 -9.17 -4.05
C VAL A 22 -0.63 -9.62 -2.67
N ILE A 23 0.67 -9.49 -2.38
CA ILE A 23 1.23 -9.80 -1.05
C ILE A 23 0.95 -8.64 -0.09
N LEU A 24 0.48 -8.99 1.10
CA LEU A 24 0.14 -8.06 2.18
C LEU A 24 0.76 -8.54 3.49
N THR A 25 0.99 -7.59 4.38
CA THR A 25 1.47 -7.83 5.74
C THR A 25 0.41 -7.41 6.74
N LYS A 26 0.30 -8.14 7.84
CA LYS A 26 -0.32 -7.65 9.07
C LYS A 26 0.79 -7.12 9.96
N ARG A 27 0.74 -5.83 10.27
CA ARG A 27 1.75 -5.17 11.11
C ARG A 27 1.71 -5.73 12.53
N SER A 28 2.89 -5.89 13.13
CA SER A 28 3.07 -6.36 14.50
C SER A 28 2.23 -5.57 15.49
N SER A 29 1.60 -6.27 16.43
CA SER A 29 0.81 -5.65 17.49
C SER A 29 1.63 -4.76 18.43
N PHE A 30 2.96 -4.93 18.44
CA PHE A 30 3.88 -4.21 19.32
C PHE A 30 4.32 -2.84 18.78
N LEU A 31 3.96 -2.51 17.54
CA LEU A 31 4.33 -1.23 16.93
C LEU A 31 3.57 -0.06 17.57
N SER A 32 4.24 1.08 17.69
CA SER A 32 3.66 2.29 18.30
C SER A 32 2.61 3.00 17.42
N SER A 33 2.56 2.67 16.13
CA SER A 33 1.61 3.23 15.16
C SER A 33 1.16 2.15 14.19
N HIS A 34 -0.11 2.21 13.78
CA HIS A 34 -0.70 1.28 12.80
C HIS A 34 -0.58 -0.21 13.22
N SER A 35 -0.55 -0.46 14.53
CA SER A 35 -0.46 -1.78 15.12
C SER A 35 -1.63 -2.66 14.67
N GLY A 36 -1.33 -3.86 14.17
CA GLY A 36 -2.33 -4.81 13.68
C GLY A 36 -2.99 -4.45 12.34
N GLU A 37 -2.65 -3.31 11.73
CA GLU A 37 -3.21 -2.91 10.44
C GLU A 37 -2.62 -3.74 9.30
N VAL A 38 -3.42 -3.92 8.24
CA VAL A 38 -2.96 -4.51 6.98
C VAL A 38 -2.32 -3.43 6.10
N ALA A 39 -1.13 -3.73 5.60
CA ALA A 39 -0.35 -2.88 4.70
C ALA A 39 0.22 -3.70 3.53
N LEU A 40 0.65 -3.03 2.46
CA LEU A 40 1.64 -3.68 1.58
C LEU A 40 3.04 -3.51 2.20
N PRO A 41 4.01 -4.37 1.85
CA PRO A 41 5.38 -4.21 2.34
C PRO A 41 5.93 -2.85 1.98
N GLY A 42 6.60 -2.19 2.91
CA GLY A 42 7.10 -0.85 2.69
C GLY A 42 7.37 -0.01 3.94
N GLY A 43 8.37 0.84 3.83
CA GLY A 43 8.79 1.77 4.88
C GLY A 43 9.44 3.02 4.32
N LYS A 44 10.25 3.67 5.16
CA LYS A 44 10.80 4.99 4.85
C LYS A 44 12.06 4.88 4.03
N GLN A 45 12.24 5.84 3.12
CA GLN A 45 13.51 6.03 2.46
C GLN A 45 14.62 6.31 3.48
N GLU A 46 15.74 5.60 3.32
CA GLU A 46 16.98 5.82 4.04
C GLU A 46 17.97 6.64 3.20
N GLU A 47 18.98 7.22 3.85
CA GLU A 47 20.03 8.00 3.14
C GLU A 47 20.83 7.16 2.12
N THR A 48 20.78 5.83 2.27
CA THR A 48 21.43 4.84 1.42
C THR A 48 20.62 4.45 0.19
N ASP A 49 19.33 4.81 0.15
CA ASP A 49 18.44 4.52 -0.96
C ASP A 49 18.57 5.59 -2.05
N ILE A 50 18.94 5.17 -3.26
CA ILE A 50 19.18 6.08 -4.41
C ILE A 50 17.89 6.55 -5.06
N ASP A 51 16.81 5.79 -4.93
CA ASP A 51 15.49 6.08 -5.46
C ASP A 51 14.38 5.32 -4.70
N ASP A 52 13.14 5.67 -5.03
CA ASP A 52 11.91 5.04 -4.56
C ASP A 52 11.94 3.51 -4.73
N ILE A 53 12.44 3.02 -5.87
CA ILE A 53 12.45 1.59 -6.18
C ILE A 53 13.36 0.84 -5.21
N GLN A 54 14.56 1.37 -4.94
CA GLN A 54 15.50 0.74 -4.02
C GLN A 54 14.90 0.66 -2.61
N THR A 55 14.28 1.73 -2.12
CA THR A 55 13.60 1.72 -0.82
C THR A 55 12.52 0.64 -0.78
N ALA A 56 11.64 0.56 -1.79
CA ALA A 56 10.57 -0.44 -1.83
C ALA A 56 11.11 -1.88 -1.76
N LEU A 57 12.20 -2.15 -2.51
CA LEU A 57 12.82 -3.47 -2.56
C LEU A 57 13.60 -3.81 -1.28
N ARG A 58 14.26 -2.83 -0.66
CA ARG A 58 14.94 -3.00 0.63
C ARG A 58 13.92 -3.33 1.72
N GLU A 59 12.87 -2.54 1.84
CA GLU A 59 11.81 -2.73 2.84
C GLU A 59 11.10 -4.07 2.64
N ALA A 60 10.77 -4.46 1.41
CA ALA A 60 10.19 -5.78 1.14
C ALA A 60 11.15 -6.93 1.52
N LYS A 61 12.46 -6.74 1.32
CA LYS A 61 13.45 -7.73 1.78
C LYS A 61 13.50 -7.80 3.31
N GLU A 62 13.49 -6.67 3.99
CA GLU A 62 13.57 -6.59 5.45
C GLU A 62 12.31 -7.12 6.13
N GLU A 63 11.13 -6.72 5.66
CA GLU A 63 9.85 -7.07 6.28
C GLU A 63 9.42 -8.51 5.99
N ILE A 64 9.62 -9.00 4.76
CA ILE A 64 9.06 -10.29 4.30
C ILE A 64 10.07 -11.24 3.65
N GLY A 65 11.35 -10.91 3.63
CA GLY A 65 12.41 -11.75 3.05
C GLY A 65 12.39 -11.79 1.51
N LEU A 66 11.73 -10.85 0.84
CA LEU A 66 11.61 -10.85 -0.61
C LEU A 66 12.89 -10.34 -1.28
N GLU A 67 13.67 -11.25 -1.84
CA GLU A 67 14.90 -10.89 -2.53
C GLU A 67 14.61 -10.01 -3.78
N PRO A 68 15.31 -8.86 -3.93
CA PRO A 68 15.09 -7.94 -5.06
C PRO A 68 15.24 -8.61 -6.44
N SER A 69 16.09 -9.63 -6.55
CA SER A 69 16.32 -10.38 -7.79
C SER A 69 15.11 -11.20 -8.26
N LEU A 70 14.15 -11.46 -7.37
CA LEU A 70 12.90 -12.17 -7.70
C LEU A 70 11.84 -11.22 -8.28
N VAL A 71 12.03 -9.92 -8.14
CA VAL A 71 11.05 -8.88 -8.47
C VAL A 71 11.44 -8.15 -9.74
N SER A 72 10.55 -8.18 -10.74
CA SER A 72 10.62 -7.29 -11.90
C SER A 72 9.74 -6.07 -11.64
N VAL A 73 10.35 -4.90 -11.43
CA VAL A 73 9.61 -3.65 -11.27
C VAL A 73 9.01 -3.24 -12.63
N VAL A 74 7.71 -2.96 -12.63
CA VAL A 74 6.94 -2.61 -13.83
C VAL A 74 6.79 -1.11 -13.97
N THR A 75 6.42 -0.43 -12.87
CA THR A 75 6.21 1.02 -12.86
C THR A 75 6.24 1.57 -11.45
N VAL A 76 6.51 2.87 -11.35
CA VAL A 76 6.27 3.69 -10.17
C VAL A 76 4.99 4.51 -10.44
N LEU A 77 4.05 4.53 -9.50
CA LEU A 77 2.82 5.32 -9.63
C LEU A 77 3.02 6.74 -9.11
N GLU A 78 2.08 7.63 -9.42
CA GLU A 78 2.13 9.01 -8.91
C GLU A 78 2.12 9.04 -7.37
N PRO A 79 2.90 9.93 -6.75
CA PRO A 79 2.90 10.08 -5.31
C PRO A 79 1.53 10.45 -4.76
N ILE A 80 1.16 9.85 -3.62
CA ILE A 80 -0.10 10.07 -2.92
C ILE A 80 0.20 10.79 -1.61
N VAL A 81 -0.47 11.92 -1.38
CA VAL A 81 -0.37 12.62 -0.10
C VAL A 81 -1.42 12.08 0.87
N THR A 82 -0.98 11.64 2.05
CA THR A 82 -1.87 11.18 3.12
C THR A 82 -2.47 12.36 3.88
N LYS A 83 -3.54 12.12 4.65
CA LYS A 83 -4.16 13.12 5.55
C LYS A 83 -3.15 13.77 6.51
N HIS A 84 -2.11 13.03 6.90
CA HIS A 84 -1.06 13.48 7.80
C HIS A 84 0.17 14.08 7.08
N ARG A 85 0.03 14.42 5.79
CA ARG A 85 1.09 15.00 4.94
C ARG A 85 2.31 14.11 4.75
N MET A 86 2.12 12.80 4.81
CA MET A 86 3.14 11.86 4.34
C MET A 86 2.97 11.67 2.84
N ILE A 87 4.08 11.58 2.11
CA ILE A 87 4.06 11.24 0.69
C ILE A 87 4.29 9.75 0.59
N VAL A 88 3.45 9.06 -0.16
CA VAL A 88 3.59 7.64 -0.41
C VAL A 88 3.77 7.46 -1.90
N VAL A 89 4.78 6.71 -2.31
CA VAL A 89 5.03 6.41 -3.72
C VAL A 89 4.80 4.91 -3.93
N PRO A 90 3.73 4.49 -4.62
CA PRO A 90 3.50 3.06 -4.87
C PRO A 90 4.44 2.53 -5.96
N VAL A 91 5.14 1.43 -5.69
CA VAL A 91 6.01 0.73 -6.65
C VAL A 91 5.38 -0.60 -7.03
N VAL A 92 5.14 -0.80 -8.32
CA VAL A 92 4.46 -1.98 -8.81
C VAL A 92 5.50 -2.96 -9.35
N GLY A 93 5.59 -4.14 -8.73
CA GLY A 93 6.49 -5.23 -9.12
C GLY A 93 5.75 -6.51 -9.48
N ILE A 94 6.45 -7.42 -10.16
CA ILE A 94 5.97 -8.76 -10.45
C ILE A 94 6.98 -9.74 -9.87
N LEU A 95 6.51 -10.72 -9.10
CA LEU A 95 7.33 -11.82 -8.65
C LEU A 95 7.42 -12.86 -9.76
N SER A 96 8.61 -12.93 -10.35
CA SER A 96 8.87 -13.68 -11.57
C SER A 96 8.75 -15.19 -11.35
N ASP A 97 9.19 -15.66 -10.18
CA ASP A 97 9.09 -17.05 -9.74
C ASP A 97 8.57 -17.12 -8.31
N THR A 98 7.27 -17.40 -8.17
CA THR A 98 6.64 -17.54 -6.86
C THR A 98 7.13 -18.74 -6.06
N LYS A 99 7.71 -19.75 -6.71
CA LYS A 99 8.26 -20.92 -6.00
C LYS A 99 9.62 -20.62 -5.38
N ALA A 100 10.30 -19.60 -5.87
CA ALA A 100 11.59 -19.15 -5.35
C ALA A 100 11.44 -18.19 -4.16
N PHE A 101 10.23 -17.70 -3.89
CA PHE A 101 9.96 -16.86 -2.73
C PHE A 101 9.56 -17.72 -1.52
N ASP A 102 10.37 -17.67 -0.48
CA ASP A 102 10.11 -18.28 0.83
C ASP A 102 9.89 -17.15 1.86
N PRO A 103 8.62 -16.80 2.18
CA PRO A 103 8.32 -15.65 3.02
C PRO A 103 8.95 -15.78 4.42
N CYS A 104 9.69 -14.76 4.83
CA CYS A 104 10.33 -14.70 6.15
C CYS A 104 9.94 -13.39 6.85
N PRO A 105 8.92 -13.40 7.74
CA PRO A 105 8.47 -12.18 8.40
C PRO A 105 9.50 -11.69 9.43
N CYS A 106 9.83 -10.40 9.40
CA CYS A 106 10.51 -9.75 10.50
C CYS A 106 9.55 -9.64 11.70
N ALA A 107 9.72 -10.49 12.71
CA ALA A 107 8.78 -10.60 13.83
C ALA A 107 8.56 -9.29 14.62
N ASP A 108 9.53 -8.37 14.60
CA ASP A 108 9.40 -7.06 15.25
C ASP A 108 8.40 -6.15 14.53
N GLU A 109 8.21 -6.34 13.22
CA GLU A 109 7.40 -5.45 12.37
C GLU A 109 6.18 -6.13 11.74
N VAL A 110 6.24 -7.43 11.48
CA VAL A 110 5.25 -8.22 10.74
C VAL A 110 4.79 -9.41 11.56
N GLU A 111 3.48 -9.46 11.84
CA GLU A 111 2.83 -10.57 12.54
C GLU A 111 2.44 -11.70 11.57
N ALA A 112 2.01 -11.33 10.35
CA ALA A 112 1.61 -12.30 9.34
C ALA A 112 1.85 -11.77 7.92
N ILE A 113 2.14 -12.69 7.00
CA ILE A 113 2.19 -12.46 5.56
C ILE A 113 1.07 -13.28 4.94
N PHE A 114 0.33 -12.69 4.00
CA PHE A 114 -0.71 -13.38 3.25
C PHE A 114 -0.87 -12.73 1.88
N ASP A 115 -1.58 -13.40 0.98
CA ASP A 115 -1.91 -12.87 -0.33
C ASP A 115 -3.42 -12.79 -0.58
N ALA A 116 -3.82 -11.80 -1.37
CA ALA A 116 -5.21 -11.54 -1.72
C ALA A 116 -5.38 -11.36 -3.24
N PRO A 117 -6.47 -11.79 -3.88
CA PRO A 117 -6.68 -11.56 -5.30
C PRO A 117 -6.81 -10.07 -5.60
N LEU A 118 -5.95 -9.48 -6.43
CA LEU A 118 -6.03 -8.04 -6.76
C LEU A 118 -7.40 -7.65 -7.31
N GLU A 119 -8.06 -8.55 -8.05
CA GLU A 119 -9.37 -8.26 -8.64
C GLU A 119 -10.46 -8.01 -7.59
N MET A 120 -10.28 -8.50 -6.35
CA MET A 120 -11.27 -8.31 -5.29
C MET A 120 -11.51 -6.83 -4.99
N PHE A 121 -10.49 -5.99 -5.17
CA PHE A 121 -10.58 -4.54 -4.93
C PHE A 121 -11.41 -3.80 -5.99
N LEU A 122 -11.91 -4.49 -7.02
CA LEU A 122 -12.85 -3.94 -7.99
C LEU A 122 -14.29 -4.47 -7.81
N LYS A 123 -14.52 -5.38 -6.86
CA LYS A 123 -15.82 -6.02 -6.62
C LYS A 123 -16.48 -5.44 -5.38
N ASP A 124 -17.80 -5.32 -5.39
CA ASP A 124 -18.59 -4.89 -4.22
C ASP A 124 -18.98 -6.12 -3.37
N GLU A 125 -18.03 -7.03 -3.15
CA GLU A 125 -18.19 -8.29 -2.44
C GLU A 125 -17.33 -8.26 -1.19
N ASN A 126 -17.91 -8.56 -0.01
CA ASN A 126 -17.25 -8.41 1.29
C ASN A 126 -16.61 -7.03 1.50
N ARG A 127 -17.24 -6.01 0.89
CA ARG A 127 -16.80 -4.63 0.92
C ARG A 127 -17.84 -3.77 1.60
N TRP A 128 -17.38 -2.79 2.39
CA TRP A 128 -18.20 -1.71 2.90
C TRP A 128 -17.42 -0.39 2.87
N ALA A 129 -18.11 0.73 3.09
CA ALA A 129 -17.46 2.04 3.14
C ALA A 129 -18.11 2.96 4.17
N GLU A 130 -17.29 3.83 4.74
CA GLU A 130 -17.73 4.94 5.59
C GLU A 130 -17.52 6.26 4.86
N GLU A 131 -18.54 7.13 4.86
CA GLU A 131 -18.37 8.51 4.42
C GLU A 131 -17.59 9.29 5.48
N LYS A 132 -16.56 10.00 5.01
CA LYS A 132 -15.74 10.91 5.79
C LYS A 132 -15.74 12.28 5.11
N GLU A 133 -15.36 13.29 5.87
CA GLU A 133 -15.21 14.65 5.35
C GLU A 133 -13.80 15.17 5.66
N TRP A 134 -13.23 15.91 4.72
CA TRP A 134 -12.01 16.67 4.91
C TRP A 134 -12.13 18.03 4.23
N LYS A 135 -12.07 19.10 5.03
CA LYS A 135 -12.20 20.50 4.55
C LYS A 135 -13.46 20.74 3.69
N GLY A 136 -14.60 20.19 4.12
CA GLY A 136 -15.88 20.31 3.42
C GLY A 136 -16.05 19.39 2.20
N GLU A 137 -15.03 18.59 1.85
CA GLU A 137 -15.11 17.63 0.76
C GLU A 137 -15.30 16.22 1.33
N LYS A 138 -16.35 15.54 0.85
CA LYS A 138 -16.68 14.17 1.25
C LYS A 138 -15.83 13.16 0.47
N TYR A 139 -15.44 12.08 1.14
CA TYR A 139 -14.76 10.94 0.54
C TYR A 139 -15.21 9.64 1.21
N LEU A 140 -15.02 8.51 0.52
CA LEU A 140 -15.33 7.20 1.07
C LEU A 140 -14.06 6.52 1.56
N LEU A 141 -14.13 6.01 2.79
CA LEU A 141 -13.11 5.13 3.36
C LEU A 141 -13.55 3.69 3.12
N HIS A 142 -12.83 2.96 2.28
CA HIS A 142 -13.19 1.60 1.89
C HIS A 142 -12.60 0.56 2.84
N TYR A 143 -13.37 -0.51 3.02
CA TYR A 143 -13.04 -1.66 3.85
C TYR A 143 -13.37 -2.93 3.08
N PHE A 144 -12.48 -3.92 3.14
CA PHE A 144 -12.63 -5.23 2.53
C PHE A 144 -12.33 -6.30 3.59
N ASP A 145 -13.32 -7.13 3.87
CA ASP A 145 -13.17 -8.31 4.72
C ASP A 145 -12.63 -9.47 3.88
N TYR A 146 -11.50 -10.03 4.27
CA TYR A 146 -10.83 -11.10 3.55
C TYR A 146 -10.47 -12.26 4.48
N GLU A 147 -10.68 -13.49 4.02
CA GLU A 147 -10.31 -14.71 4.72
C GLU A 147 -9.24 -15.43 3.91
N ALA A 148 -8.00 -15.38 4.41
CA ALA A 148 -6.86 -16.11 3.88
C ALA A 148 -6.69 -17.44 4.63
N GLU A 149 -5.77 -18.29 4.17
CA GLU A 149 -5.53 -19.60 4.79
C GLU A 149 -5.11 -19.50 6.27
N ASN A 150 -4.43 -18.42 6.63
CA ASN A 150 -3.88 -18.19 7.97
C ASN A 150 -4.72 -17.24 8.85
N GLY A 151 -5.86 -16.73 8.37
CA GLY A 151 -6.74 -15.91 9.20
C GLY A 151 -7.65 -14.96 8.45
N LYS A 152 -8.35 -14.12 9.22
CA LYS A 152 -9.23 -13.07 8.70
C LYS A 152 -8.54 -11.72 8.82
N TYR A 153 -8.63 -10.93 7.75
CA TYR A 153 -7.94 -9.67 7.58
C TYR A 153 -8.93 -8.60 7.12
N LEU A 154 -8.83 -7.42 7.72
CA LEU A 154 -9.54 -6.23 7.28
C LEU A 154 -8.57 -5.34 6.50
N ILE A 155 -8.77 -5.22 5.20
CA ILE A 155 -7.97 -4.35 4.33
C ILE A 155 -8.75 -3.04 4.14
N TRP A 156 -8.18 -1.93 4.59
CA TRP A 156 -8.94 -0.68 4.67
C TRP A 156 -8.10 0.57 4.45
N ALA A 157 -8.79 1.71 4.43
CA ALA A 157 -8.21 3.05 4.35
C ALA A 157 -7.20 3.23 3.21
N PHE A 158 -5.96 3.59 3.56
CA PHE A 158 -4.94 3.94 2.59
C PHE A 158 -4.56 2.75 1.72
N THR A 159 -4.29 1.60 2.35
CA THR A 159 -3.96 0.34 1.68
C THR A 159 -5.05 -0.05 0.67
N ALA A 160 -6.32 0.00 1.09
CA ALA A 160 -7.45 -0.31 0.22
C ALA A 160 -7.53 0.61 -1.00
N GLY A 161 -7.40 1.94 -0.83
CA GLY A 161 -7.48 2.84 -1.98
C GLY A 161 -6.27 2.76 -2.93
N VAL A 162 -5.06 2.44 -2.43
CA VAL A 162 -3.94 2.08 -3.32
C VAL A 162 -4.28 0.85 -4.15
N LEU A 163 -4.79 -0.20 -3.50
CA LEU A 163 -5.14 -1.46 -4.16
C LEU A 163 -6.28 -1.30 -5.17
N ILE A 164 -7.28 -0.46 -4.90
CA ILE A 164 -8.33 -0.09 -5.88
C ILE A 164 -7.70 0.57 -7.11
N ARG A 165 -6.77 1.52 -6.92
CA ARG A 165 -6.09 2.20 -8.04
C ARG A 165 -5.22 1.24 -8.84
N VAL A 166 -4.39 0.44 -8.17
CA VAL A 166 -3.54 -0.57 -8.82
C VAL A 166 -4.40 -1.57 -9.61
N ALA A 167 -5.46 -2.10 -9.00
CA ALA A 167 -6.38 -3.01 -9.66
C ALA A 167 -7.04 -2.36 -10.88
N SER A 168 -7.47 -1.10 -10.78
CA SER A 168 -8.11 -0.39 -11.89
C SER A 168 -7.17 -0.21 -13.09
N ILE A 169 -5.88 0.06 -12.82
CA ILE A 169 -4.84 0.17 -13.85
C ILE A 169 -4.58 -1.19 -14.49
N VAL A 170 -4.35 -2.22 -13.66
CA VAL A 170 -4.00 -3.58 -14.13
C VAL A 170 -5.12 -4.21 -14.95
N TYR A 171 -6.37 -4.10 -14.48
CA TYR A 171 -7.55 -4.67 -15.17
C TYR A 171 -8.20 -3.71 -16.18
N GLN A 172 -7.68 -2.49 -16.31
CA GLN A 172 -8.19 -1.45 -17.22
C GLN A 172 -9.70 -1.20 -17.08
N ARG A 173 -10.22 -1.23 -15.85
CA ARG A 173 -11.64 -1.00 -15.56
C ARG A 173 -11.84 -0.38 -14.18
N PRO A 174 -12.87 0.46 -13.99
CA PRO A 174 -13.17 1.02 -12.67
C PRO A 174 -13.72 -0.06 -11.71
N PRO A 175 -13.74 0.22 -10.39
CA PRO A 175 -14.45 -0.62 -9.43
C PRO A 175 -15.96 -0.63 -9.69
N ALA A 176 -16.63 -1.70 -9.25
CA ALA A 176 -18.09 -1.86 -9.34
C ALA A 176 -18.88 -0.99 -8.34
N PHE A 177 -18.20 -0.15 -7.57
CA PHE A 177 -18.75 0.71 -6.53
C PHE A 177 -18.26 2.15 -6.70
N LEU A 178 -18.93 3.10 -6.04
CA LEU A 178 -18.46 4.48 -5.99
C LEU A 178 -17.20 4.57 -5.12
N GLU A 179 -16.07 4.98 -5.71
CA GLU A 179 -14.79 5.13 -5.00
C GLU A 179 -14.70 6.43 -4.19
N LEU A 180 -15.25 7.55 -4.72
CA LEU A 180 -15.17 8.91 -4.12
C LEU A 180 -13.86 9.18 -3.35
N ARG A 181 -12.74 9.27 -4.07
CA ARG A 181 -11.40 9.43 -3.49
C ARG A 181 -11.23 10.75 -2.72
N PRO A 182 -10.38 10.77 -1.68
CA PRO A 182 -10.08 12.02 -0.97
C PRO A 182 -9.25 12.96 -1.84
N ARG A 183 -9.69 14.23 -1.96
CA ARG A 183 -8.96 15.25 -2.74
C ARG A 183 -7.52 15.48 -2.32
N PHE A 184 -7.19 15.23 -1.05
CA PHE A 184 -5.82 15.39 -0.57
C PHE A 184 -4.85 14.37 -1.18
N TRP A 185 -5.33 13.29 -1.79
CA TRP A 185 -4.47 12.31 -2.49
C TRP A 185 -3.84 12.90 -3.75
N ASP A 186 -4.55 13.81 -4.42
CA ASP A 186 -4.10 14.45 -5.66
C ASP A 186 -3.44 15.82 -5.39
N MET A 187 -3.18 16.17 -4.12
CA MET A 187 -2.54 17.45 -3.77
C MET A 187 -1.10 17.47 -4.26
N ALA A 188 -0.75 18.54 -5.01
CA ALA A 188 0.60 18.75 -5.48
C ALA A 188 1.57 18.82 -4.30
N ILE A 189 2.73 18.16 -4.46
CA ILE A 189 3.86 18.19 -3.52
C ILE A 189 4.33 19.64 -3.27
N THR A 190 4.05 20.55 -4.21
CA THR A 190 4.42 21.96 -4.14
C THR A 190 3.31 22.80 -3.51
N GLY A 191 3.50 23.18 -2.23
CA GLY A 191 2.95 24.42 -1.65
C GLY A 191 1.46 24.43 -1.24
N ASP A 192 0.61 23.62 -1.85
CA ASP A 192 -0.84 23.63 -1.64
C ASP A 192 -1.29 22.75 -0.47
N ILE A 193 -0.47 22.63 0.58
CA ILE A 193 -0.85 21.94 1.81
C ILE A 193 -1.13 22.99 2.90
N PRO A 194 -2.37 23.53 3.02
CA PRO A 194 -2.68 24.57 4.00
C PRO A 194 -2.41 24.01 5.40
N LYS A 195 -1.60 24.72 6.20
CA LYS A 195 -1.28 24.38 7.59
C LYS A 195 -2.58 24.12 8.41
N PRO A 196 -2.52 23.22 9.42
CA PRO A 196 -3.68 22.96 10.28
C PRO A 196 -4.22 24.24 10.89
#